data_AF-A0A921ATX4-F1
#
_entry.id   AF-A0A921ATX4-F1
#
_cell.length_a   1.000
_cell.length_b   1.000
_cell.length_c   1.000
_cell.angle_alpha   90.00
_cell.angle_beta   90.00
_cell.angle_gamma   90.00
#
_symmetry.space_group_name_H-M   'P 1'
#
loop_
_entity.id
_entity.type
_entity.pdbx_description
1 polymer ?
#
loop_
_entity_poly.entity_id
_entity_poly.type
_entity_poly.pdbx_seq_one_letter_code
_entity_poly.pdbx_strand_id
1 'polypeptide(L)'
;MRMKVTPQQIAERYAAMSDEELEALDPRKLTAGAAALREEELKRRGVADTPGQEERRAAREASREETRRKDHVRQLAAVALAAAALFMEFVAVRFADIPRYALTAVIVALCVLALYVLRGRR
;
A
#
# COMPACT_ATOMS: atom_id res chain seq x y z
N MET A 1 -8.03 -6.39 -25.36
CA MET A 1 -8.45 -5.04 -25.84
C MET A 1 -8.60 -4.13 -24.61
N ARG A 2 -7.74 -3.12 -24.44
CA ARG A 2 -7.97 -2.07 -23.42
C ARG A 2 -9.13 -1.20 -23.91
N MET A 3 -10.29 -1.29 -23.27
CA MET A 3 -11.37 -0.31 -23.47
C MET A 3 -10.80 1.08 -23.17
N LYS A 4 -10.73 1.95 -24.18
CA LYS A 4 -10.40 3.36 -23.99
C LYS A 4 -11.63 4.00 -23.37
N VAL A 5 -11.58 4.24 -22.06
CA VAL A 5 -12.63 5.00 -21.36
C VAL A 5 -12.77 6.34 -22.06
N THR A 6 -13.98 6.67 -22.50
CA THR A 6 -14.22 7.93 -23.22
C THR A 6 -14.33 9.09 -22.23
N PRO A 7 -13.99 10.33 -22.64
CA PRO A 7 -14.15 11.51 -21.79
C PRO A 7 -15.59 11.67 -21.23
N GLN A 8 -16.59 11.26 -22.02
CA GLN A 8 -18.00 11.29 -21.62
C GLN A 8 -18.30 10.34 -20.45
N GLN A 9 -17.76 9.12 -20.48
CA GLN A 9 -17.91 8.17 -19.37
C GLN A 9 -17.23 8.67 -18.09
N ILE A 10 -16.13 9.43 -18.23
CA ILE A 10 -15.44 10.05 -17.09
C ILE A 10 -16.30 11.18 -16.50
N ALA A 11 -16.86 12.04 -17.35
CA ALA A 11 -17.73 13.14 -16.93
C ALA A 11 -19.00 12.63 -16.23
N GLU A 12 -19.67 11.61 -16.79
CA GLU A 12 -20.85 10.99 -16.16
C GLU A 12 -20.51 10.38 -14.80
N ARG A 13 -19.34 9.73 -14.69
CA ARG A 13 -18.88 9.15 -13.44
C ARG A 13 -18.55 10.21 -12.39
N TYR A 14 -17.97 11.34 -12.79
CA TYR A 14 -17.71 12.47 -11.89
C TYR A 14 -19.00 13.17 -11.48
N ALA A 15 -19.97 13.30 -12.39
CA ALA A 15 -21.30 13.80 -12.07
C ALA A 15 -22.04 12.91 -11.06
N ALA A 16 -21.81 11.59 -11.08
CA ALA A 16 -22.41 10.65 -10.14
C ALA A 16 -21.66 10.52 -8.80
N MET A 17 -20.43 11.04 -8.68
CA MET A 17 -19.67 11.03 -7.42
C MET A 17 -20.19 12.08 -6.44
N SER A 18 -20.00 11.81 -5.15
CA SER A 18 -20.16 12.82 -4.11
C SER A 18 -19.04 13.87 -4.16
N ASP A 19 -19.27 15.04 -3.57
CA ASP A 19 -18.29 16.13 -3.54
C ASP A 19 -16.99 15.69 -2.84
N GLU A 20 -17.11 14.92 -1.74
CA GLU A 20 -15.96 14.36 -1.01
C GLU A 20 -15.13 13.42 -1.89
N GLU A 21 -15.78 12.57 -2.69
CA GLU A 21 -15.10 11.63 -3.59
C GLU A 21 -14.43 12.36 -4.76
N LEU A 22 -15.07 13.40 -5.29
CA LEU A 22 -14.54 14.20 -6.39
C LEU A 22 -13.34 15.04 -5.95
N GLU A 23 -13.40 15.63 -4.75
CA GLU A 23 -12.27 16.32 -4.12
C GLU A 23 -11.13 15.36 -3.74
N ALA A 24 -11.43 14.11 -3.37
CA ALA A 24 -10.43 13.11 -3.02
C ALA A 24 -9.61 12.60 -4.23
N LEU A 25 -10.05 12.87 -5.46
CA LEU A 25 -9.28 12.52 -6.65
C LEU A 25 -8.04 13.42 -6.79
N ASP A 26 -6.86 12.82 -6.71
CA ASP A 26 -5.59 13.52 -6.94
C ASP A 26 -5.42 13.89 -8.44
N PRO A 27 -5.41 15.18 -8.81
CA PRO A 27 -5.27 15.60 -10.21
C PRO A 27 -3.95 15.16 -10.84
N ARG A 28 -2.89 14.89 -10.06
CA ARG A 28 -1.59 14.42 -10.56
C ARG A 28 -1.61 12.96 -10.99
N LYS A 29 -2.54 12.17 -10.45
CA LYS A 29 -2.76 10.76 -10.80
C LYS A 29 -3.77 10.60 -11.96
N LEU A 30 -4.44 11.69 -12.34
CA LEU A 30 -5.39 11.73 -13.45
C LEU A 30 -4.69 12.03 -14.79
N THR A 31 -5.30 11.62 -15.89
CA THR A 31 -4.90 12.11 -17.22
C THR A 31 -5.28 13.59 -17.35
N ALA A 32 -4.57 14.36 -18.16
CA ALA A 32 -4.84 15.79 -18.33
C ALA A 32 -6.31 16.11 -18.68
N GLY A 33 -6.94 15.27 -19.52
CA GLY A 33 -8.36 15.40 -19.86
C GLY A 33 -9.31 15.08 -18.70
N ALA A 34 -8.97 14.10 -17.86
CA ALA A 34 -9.77 13.77 -16.67
C ALA A 34 -9.61 14.84 -15.57
N ALA A 35 -8.41 15.40 -15.40
CA ALA A 35 -8.17 16.50 -14.47
C ALA A 35 -9.00 17.75 -14.84
N ALA A 36 -9.05 18.09 -16.13
CA ALA A 36 -9.88 19.20 -16.62
C ALA A 36 -11.38 18.98 -16.35
N LEU A 37 -11.88 17.76 -16.58
CA LEU A 37 -13.28 17.42 -16.30
C LEU A 37 -13.61 17.44 -14.79
N ARG A 38 -12.67 17.03 -13.93
CA ARG A 38 -12.82 17.17 -12.47
C ARG A 38 -12.93 18.65 -12.08
N GLU A 39 -12.05 19.50 -12.61
CA GLU A 39 -12.04 20.93 -12.29
C GLU A 39 -13.33 21.62 -12.77
N GLU A 40 -13.82 21.26 -13.95
CA GLU A 40 -15.09 21.77 -14.49
C GLU A 40 -16.28 21.37 -13.62
N GLU A 41 -16.34 20.11 -13.17
CA GLU A 41 -17.42 19.63 -12.31
C GLU A 41 -17.33 20.22 -10.89
N LEU A 42 -16.13 20.39 -10.32
CA LEU A 42 -15.94 21.10 -9.04
C LEU A 42 -16.38 22.57 -9.13
N LYS A 43 -16.03 23.26 -10.23
CA LYS A 43 -16.50 24.64 -10.51
C LYS A 43 -18.02 24.69 -10.63
N ARG A 44 -18.62 23.74 -11.34
CA ARG A 44 -20.08 23.63 -11.49
C ARG A 44 -20.79 23.47 -10.15
N ARG A 45 -20.17 22.77 -9.20
CA ARG A 45 -20.70 22.54 -7.84
C ARG A 45 -20.35 23.65 -6.84
N GLY A 46 -19.60 24.67 -7.26
CA GLY A 46 -19.18 25.78 -6.40
C GLY A 46 -18.15 25.37 -5.33
N VAL A 47 -17.53 24.21 -5.48
CA VAL A 47 -16.49 23.70 -4.59
C VAL A 47 -15.16 24.28 -5.06
N ALA A 48 -14.72 25.35 -4.40
CA ALA A 48 -13.42 25.95 -4.65
C ALA A 48 -12.34 25.16 -3.90
N ASP A 49 -11.79 24.14 -4.54
CA ASP A 49 -10.62 23.43 -4.04
C ASP A 49 -9.45 24.42 -4.00
N THR A 50 -8.96 24.74 -2.81
CA THR A 50 -7.83 25.68 -2.68
C THR A 50 -6.53 24.89 -2.86
N PRO A 51 -5.55 25.40 -3.63
CA PRO A 51 -4.30 24.66 -3.90
C PRO A 51 -3.55 24.24 -2.61
N GLY A 52 -3.72 24.99 -1.51
CA GLY A 52 -3.16 24.64 -0.21
C GLY A 52 -3.85 23.46 0.50
N GLN A 53 -5.11 23.13 0.17
CA GLN A 53 -5.78 21.93 0.66
C GLN A 53 -5.36 20.69 -0.14
N GLU A 54 -5.21 20.82 -1.46
CA GLU A 54 -4.70 19.76 -2.33
C GLU A 54 -3.27 19.36 -1.95
N GLU A 55 -2.36 20.31 -1.71
CA GLU A 55 -0.99 20.01 -1.27
C GLU A 55 -0.94 19.31 0.09
N ARG A 56 -1.80 19.70 1.03
CA ARG A 56 -1.89 19.06 2.35
C ARG A 56 -2.45 17.64 2.25
N ARG A 57 -3.41 17.38 1.36
CA ARG A 57 -3.93 16.02 1.08
C ARG A 57 -2.86 15.16 0.42
N ALA A 58 -2.21 15.66 -0.63
CA ALA A 58 -1.13 14.96 -1.32
C ALA A 58 0.05 14.63 -0.39
N ALA A 59 0.45 15.55 0.49
CA ALA A 59 1.50 15.30 1.48
C ALA A 59 1.11 14.21 2.49
N ARG A 60 -0.15 14.20 2.96
CA ARG A 60 -0.66 13.16 3.87
C ARG A 60 -0.80 11.80 3.19
N GLU A 61 -1.17 11.76 1.91
CA GLU A 61 -1.22 10.53 1.13
C GLU A 61 0.18 9.97 0.88
N ALA A 62 1.13 10.83 0.50
CA ALA A 62 2.52 10.43 0.32
C ALA A 62 3.12 9.83 1.61
N SER A 63 2.88 10.47 2.76
CA SER A 63 3.36 9.94 4.04
C SER A 63 2.68 8.61 4.41
N ARG A 64 1.39 8.45 4.10
CA ARG A 64 0.65 7.19 4.33
C ARG A 64 1.12 6.08 3.41
N GLU A 65 1.37 6.36 2.13
CA GLU A 65 1.90 5.39 1.17
C GLU A 65 3.31 4.93 1.56
N GLU A 66 4.17 5.85 2.00
CA GLU A 66 5.52 5.51 2.47
C GLU A 66 5.49 4.62 3.71
N THR A 67 4.60 4.92 4.65
CA THR A 67 4.39 4.09 5.85
C THR A 67 3.85 2.72 5.49
N ARG A 68 2.84 2.63 4.61
CA ARG A 68 2.29 1.36 4.11
C ARG A 68 3.34 0.50 3.40
N ARG A 69 4.22 1.10 2.58
CA ARG A 69 5.31 0.37 1.91
C ARG A 69 6.30 -0.20 2.92
N LYS A 70 6.72 0.60 3.91
CA LYS A 70 7.63 0.14 4.98
C LYS A 70 7.02 -1.01 5.77
N ASP A 71 5.73 -0.92 6.10
CA ASP A 71 5.01 -1.98 6.81
C ASP A 71 4.89 -3.25 5.97
N HIS A 72 4.61 -3.13 4.68
CA HIS A 72 4.50 -4.28 3.78
C HIS A 72 5.83 -5.03 3.63
N VAL A 73 6.95 -4.31 3.49
CA VAL A 73 8.29 -4.91 3.44
C VAL A 73 8.61 -5.64 4.76
N ARG A 74 8.26 -5.06 5.91
CA ARG A 74 8.45 -5.71 7.22
C ARG A 74 7.58 -6.96 7.38
N GLN A 75 6.34 -6.94 6.89
CA GLN A 75 5.48 -8.12 6.88
C GLN A 75 6.05 -9.23 5.99
N LEU A 76 6.51 -8.90 4.79
CA LEU A 76 7.16 -9.86 3.89
C LEU A 76 8.42 -10.46 4.53
N ALA A 77 9.24 -9.64 5.19
CA ALA A 77 10.41 -10.12 5.92
C ALA A 77 10.03 -11.08 7.06
N ALA A 78 8.99 -10.77 7.83
CA ALA A 78 8.49 -11.65 8.88
C ALA A 78 7.95 -12.99 8.33
N VAL A 79 7.22 -12.96 7.22
CA VAL A 79 6.75 -14.17 6.53
C VAL A 79 7.92 -14.99 6.00
N ALA A 80 8.94 -14.35 5.41
CA ALA A 80 10.13 -15.03 4.92
C ALA A 80 10.92 -15.69 6.06
N LEU A 81 11.06 -15.03 7.21
CA LEU A 81 11.71 -15.60 8.39
C LEU A 81 10.95 -16.80 8.97
N ALA A 82 9.62 -16.71 9.02
CA ALA A 82 8.78 -17.84 9.45
C ALA A 82 8.86 -19.03 8.47
N ALA A 83 8.83 -18.75 7.16
CA ALA A 83 8.99 -19.76 6.13
C ALA A 83 10.38 -20.43 6.19
N ALA A 84 11.44 -19.65 6.44
CA ALA A 84 12.80 -20.16 6.62
C ALA A 84 12.92 -21.05 7.88
N ALA A 85 12.25 -20.68 8.97
CA ALA A 85 12.21 -21.49 10.19
C ALA A 85 11.53 -22.85 9.95
N LEU A 86 10.37 -22.84 9.28
CA LEU A 86 9.67 -24.07 8.89
C LEU A 86 10.50 -24.91 7.91
N PHE A 87 11.17 -24.27 6.94
CA PHE A 87 12.04 -24.96 6.01
C PHE A 87 13.21 -25.66 6.71
N MET A 88 13.84 -25.01 7.69
CA MET A 88 14.90 -25.61 8.52
C MET A 88 14.37 -26.81 9.32
N GLU A 89 13.16 -26.72 9.87
CA GLU A 89 12.55 -27.84 10.62
C GLU A 89 12.26 -29.05 9.73
N PHE A 90 11.75 -28.84 8.50
CA PHE A 90 11.34 -29.93 7.61
C PHE A 90 12.46 -30.48 6.73
N VAL A 91 13.37 -29.64 6.26
CA VAL A 91 14.40 -30.00 5.28
C VAL A 91 15.73 -30.28 5.97
N ALA A 92 16.21 -29.40 6.85
CA ALA A 92 17.55 -29.58 7.44
C ALA A 92 17.62 -30.83 8.34
N VAL A 93 16.53 -31.18 9.04
CA VAL A 93 16.42 -32.43 9.83
C VAL A 93 16.42 -33.69 8.95
N ARG A 94 16.04 -33.59 7.67
CA ARG A 94 16.00 -34.72 6.73
C ARG A 94 17.31 -34.93 5.98
N PHE A 95 18.11 -33.88 5.81
CA PHE A 95 19.27 -33.88 4.92
C PHE A 95 20.62 -33.67 5.63
N ALA A 96 20.62 -33.27 6.91
CA ALA A 96 21.84 -33.06 7.68
C ALA A 96 21.68 -33.58 9.11
N ASP A 97 22.68 -34.32 9.61
CA ASP A 97 22.79 -34.74 11.02
C ASP A 97 23.15 -33.52 11.90
N ILE A 98 22.19 -32.62 12.06
CA ILE A 98 22.32 -31.45 12.92
C ILE A 98 21.79 -31.81 14.31
N PRO A 99 22.56 -31.57 15.38
CA PRO A 99 22.07 -31.81 16.74
C PRO A 99 20.80 -30.99 16.98
N ARG A 100 19.72 -31.68 17.38
CA ARG A 100 18.37 -31.10 17.57
C ARG A 100 18.38 -29.78 18.31
N TYR A 101 19.20 -29.66 19.36
CA TYR A 101 19.30 -28.47 20.21
C TYR A 101 19.79 -27.23 19.43
N ALA A 102 20.73 -27.40 18.50
CA ALA A 102 21.23 -26.31 17.66
C ALA A 102 20.17 -25.86 16.65
N LEU A 103 19.42 -26.80 16.07
CA LEU A 103 18.33 -26.50 15.15
C LEU A 103 17.18 -25.76 15.85
N THR A 104 16.78 -26.21 17.03
CA THR A 104 15.75 -25.55 17.85
C THR A 104 16.17 -24.12 18.22
N ALA A 105 17.44 -23.89 18.57
CA ALA A 105 17.96 -22.55 18.87
C ALA A 105 17.86 -21.61 17.67
N VAL A 106 18.19 -22.08 16.46
CA VAL A 106 18.08 -21.28 15.23
C VAL A 106 16.61 -20.96 14.90
N ILE A 107 15.70 -21.93 15.03
CA ILE A 107 14.26 -21.72 14.82
C ILE A 107 13.72 -20.66 15.80
N VAL A 108 14.06 -20.78 17.09
CA VAL A 108 13.64 -19.80 18.11
C VAL A 108 14.20 -18.41 17.79
N ALA A 109 15.46 -18.31 17.39
CA ALA A 109 16.08 -17.04 17.00
C ALA A 109 15.35 -16.39 15.80
N LEU A 110 15.01 -17.17 14.76
CA LEU A 110 14.25 -16.68 13.60
C LEU A 110 12.84 -16.21 13.98
N CYS A 111 12.16 -16.95 14.85
CA CYS A 111 10.84 -16.56 15.36
C CYS A 111 10.89 -15.28 16.20
N VAL A 112 11.89 -15.14 17.08
CA VAL A 112 12.10 -13.91 17.86
C VAL A 112 12.42 -12.73 16.96
N LEU A 113 13.24 -12.92 15.93
CA LEU A 113 13.57 -11.88 14.95
C LEU A 113 12.33 -11.46 14.15
N ALA A 114 11.51 -12.42 13.72
CA ALA A 114 10.24 -12.14 13.04
C ALA A 114 9.28 -11.34 13.93
N LEU A 115 9.16 -11.71 15.21
CA LEU A 115 8.38 -10.96 16.19
C LEU A 115 8.95 -9.57 16.44
N TYR A 116 10.26 -9.41 16.52
CA TYR A 116 10.92 -8.11 16.68
C TYR A 116 10.63 -7.17 15.50
N VAL A 117 10.77 -7.68 14.27
CA VAL A 117 10.43 -6.96 13.03
C VAL A 117 8.94 -6.57 13.02
N LEU A 118 8.06 -7.44 13.52
CA LEU A 118 6.62 -7.17 13.61
C LEU A 118 6.26 -6.20 14.75
N ARG A 119 7.01 -6.18 15.85
CA ARG A 119 6.71 -5.41 17.07
C ARG A 119 7.11 -3.94 16.95
N GLY A 120 8.01 -3.59 16.03
CA GLY A 120 8.29 -2.20 15.60
C GLY A 120 7.11 -1.50 14.88
N ARG A 121 5.90 -2.04 15.03
CA ARG A 121 4.60 -1.58 14.50
C ARG A 121 3.75 -0.87 15.58
N ARG A 122 4.13 -0.93 16.86
CA ARG A 122 3.47 -0.20 17.96
C ARG A 122 4.10 1.14 18.22
#